data_AF-B1VA83-F1
#
_entry.id   AF-B1VA83-F1
#
_cell.length_a   1.000
_cell.length_b   1.000
_cell.length_c   1.000
_cell.angle_alpha   90.00
_cell.angle_beta   90.00
_cell.angle_gamma   90.00
#
_symmetry.space_group_name_H-M   'P 1'
#
loop_
_entity.id
_entity.type
_entity.pdbx_description
1 polymer ?
#
loop_
_entity_poly.entity_id
_entity_poly.type
_entity_poly.pdbx_seq_one_letter_code
_entity_poly.pdbx_strand_id
1 'polypeptide(L)'
;MTPIKKNTKNPLKFMKIKKIIVFIFLDIFLLYLFIVSLGRVFLKEKCPKYLGFSFFNVASGSMEPYIKGPPMGSNSEIGDTVFVRGVWDCKNLKAFKNNACGKEPAQKPFNNDPKNTEYNPNDGDIVVFKSTTKKDKIIIHRLIYNDTENKCLYTWGDNNDHQLSDEKKIPYENVVGKLMFKDRYFIPTINKLIEYFGNKPLYAVFAIIYLIVMFVLLGIIKKNWNQADE
;
A
#
# COMPACT_ATOMS: atom_id res chain seq x y z
N MET A 1 -10.65 -66.38 3.77
CA MET A 1 -10.11 -65.04 3.44
C MET A 1 -11.27 -64.15 3.03
N THR A 2 -11.69 -63.22 3.88
CA THR A 2 -12.73 -62.24 3.55
C THR A 2 -12.12 -61.10 2.72
N PRO A 3 -12.77 -60.67 1.62
CA PRO A 3 -12.22 -59.62 0.76
C PRO A 3 -12.32 -58.26 1.46
N ILE A 4 -11.17 -57.60 1.62
CA ILE A 4 -11.08 -56.23 2.12
C ILE A 4 -11.66 -55.29 1.07
N LYS A 5 -12.86 -54.77 1.31
CA LYS A 5 -13.52 -53.76 0.47
C LYS A 5 -12.72 -52.46 0.55
N LYS A 6 -11.93 -52.15 -0.50
CA LYS A 6 -11.23 -50.85 -0.59
C LYS A 6 -12.27 -49.74 -0.72
N ASN A 7 -12.30 -48.88 0.29
CA ASN A 7 -13.13 -47.67 0.33
C ASN A 7 -12.57 -46.63 -0.66
N THR A 8 -13.00 -46.72 -1.92
CA THR A 8 -12.65 -45.76 -2.96
C THR A 8 -13.44 -44.49 -2.71
N LYS A 9 -12.81 -43.52 -2.04
CA LYS A 9 -13.36 -42.17 -1.90
C LYS A 9 -13.72 -41.64 -3.29
N ASN A 10 -15.00 -41.38 -3.51
CA ASN A 10 -15.57 -41.06 -4.81
C ASN A 10 -14.97 -39.72 -5.33
N PRO A 11 -14.12 -39.73 -6.38
CA PRO A 11 -13.33 -38.56 -6.78
C PRO A 11 -14.19 -37.35 -7.19
N LEU A 12 -15.41 -37.60 -7.66
CA LEU A 12 -16.42 -36.58 -7.96
C LEU A 12 -16.81 -35.73 -6.74
N LYS A 13 -16.91 -36.34 -5.55
CA LYS A 13 -17.30 -35.61 -4.31
C LYS A 13 -16.19 -34.67 -3.84
N PHE A 14 -14.93 -35.03 -4.08
CA PHE A 14 -13.77 -34.22 -3.73
C PHE A 14 -13.60 -33.00 -4.65
N MET A 15 -13.86 -33.14 -5.96
CA MET A 15 -13.83 -32.01 -6.91
C MET A 15 -14.93 -30.98 -6.64
N LYS A 16 -16.12 -31.44 -6.21
CA LYS A 16 -17.24 -30.58 -5.81
C LYS A 16 -16.88 -29.69 -4.62
N ILE A 17 -16.27 -30.24 -3.57
CA ILE A 17 -15.85 -29.49 -2.37
C ILE A 17 -14.79 -28.44 -2.70
N LYS A 18 -13.79 -28.77 -3.52
CA LYS A 18 -12.75 -27.80 -3.94
C LYS A 18 -13.34 -26.58 -4.64
N LYS A 19 -14.33 -26.77 -5.51
CA LYS A 19 -15.01 -25.65 -6.21
C LYS A 19 -15.71 -24.72 -5.23
N ILE A 20 -16.46 -25.28 -4.25
CA ILE A 20 -17.12 -24.47 -3.21
C ILE A 20 -16.10 -23.64 -2.43
N ILE A 21 -14.99 -24.25 -2.01
CA ILE A 21 -13.95 -23.53 -1.26
C ILE A 21 -13.39 -22.37 -2.08
N VAL A 22 -13.14 -22.56 -3.37
CA VAL A 22 -12.66 -21.50 -4.26
C VAL A 22 -13.67 -20.36 -4.38
N PHE A 23 -14.97 -20.64 -4.51
CA PHE A 23 -16.00 -19.60 -4.55
C PHE A 23 -16.13 -18.84 -3.24
N ILE A 24 -16.12 -19.52 -2.10
CA ILE A 24 -16.16 -18.87 -0.77
C ILE A 24 -14.94 -17.96 -0.59
N PHE A 25 -13.75 -18.45 -0.95
CA PHE A 25 -12.53 -17.66 -0.89
C PHE A 25 -12.62 -16.42 -1.79
N LEU A 26 -13.12 -16.58 -3.01
CA LEU A 26 -13.31 -15.48 -3.96
C LEU A 26 -14.29 -14.43 -3.42
N ASP A 27 -15.43 -14.85 -2.86
CA ASP A 27 -16.41 -13.94 -2.27
C ASP A 27 -15.84 -13.15 -1.09
N ILE A 28 -15.13 -13.82 -0.17
CA ILE A 28 -14.46 -13.15 0.96
C ILE A 28 -13.40 -12.15 0.44
N PHE A 29 -12.65 -12.54 -0.59
CA PHE A 29 -11.66 -11.66 -1.22
C PHE A 29 -12.31 -10.43 -1.86
N LEU A 30 -13.42 -10.61 -2.59
CA LEU A 30 -14.19 -9.51 -3.18
C LEU A 30 -14.81 -8.59 -2.12
N LEU A 31 -15.36 -9.17 -1.04
CA LEU A 31 -15.87 -8.41 0.09
C LEU A 31 -14.76 -7.58 0.76
N TYR A 32 -13.57 -8.16 0.93
CA TYR A 32 -12.39 -7.44 1.41
C TYR A 32 -12.03 -6.26 0.50
N LEU A 33 -11.98 -6.47 -0.82
CA LEU A 33 -11.71 -5.39 -1.79
C LEU A 33 -12.78 -4.30 -1.74
N PHE A 34 -14.05 -4.67 -1.54
CA PHE A 34 -15.14 -3.71 -1.38
C PHE A 34 -14.98 -2.87 -0.11
N ILE A 35 -14.69 -3.49 1.04
CA ILE A 35 -14.41 -2.79 2.31
C ILE A 35 -13.20 -1.85 2.14
N VAL A 36 -12.15 -2.31 1.44
CA VAL A 36 -10.97 -1.48 1.15
C VAL A 36 -11.33 -0.27 0.29
N SER A 37 -12.18 -0.46 -0.73
CA SER A 37 -12.68 0.60 -1.58
C SER A 37 -13.48 1.64 -0.78
N LEU A 38 -14.42 1.20 0.06
CA LEU A 38 -15.17 2.08 0.96
C LEU A 38 -14.24 2.83 1.93
N GLY A 39 -13.27 2.13 2.51
CA GLY A 39 -12.28 2.73 3.41
C GLY A 39 -11.49 3.85 2.73
N ARG A 40 -11.16 3.72 1.43
CA ARG A 40 -10.46 4.78 0.68
C ARG A 40 -11.33 6.02 0.46
N VAL A 41 -12.64 5.83 0.28
CA VAL A 41 -13.59 6.94 0.09
C VAL A 41 -13.84 7.66 1.41
N PHE A 42 -14.13 6.92 2.49
CA PHE A 42 -14.56 7.51 3.77
C PHE A 42 -13.41 7.84 4.73
N LEU A 43 -12.30 7.12 4.66
CA LEU A 43 -11.21 7.16 5.64
C LEU A 43 -9.84 7.25 4.97
N LYS A 44 -9.70 8.07 3.91
CA LYS A 44 -8.48 8.21 3.09
C LYS A 44 -7.18 8.28 3.90
N GLU A 45 -7.19 9.00 5.02
CA GLU A 45 -6.01 9.22 5.87
C GLU A 45 -5.72 8.08 6.86
N LYS A 46 -6.75 7.36 7.29
CA LYS A 46 -6.65 6.27 8.27
C LYS A 46 -6.56 4.89 7.60
N CYS A 47 -6.90 4.82 6.32
CA CYS A 47 -6.80 3.68 5.43
C CYS A 47 -5.49 2.89 5.56
N PRO A 48 -4.30 3.51 5.46
CA PRO A 48 -3.04 2.78 5.57
C PRO A 48 -2.91 2.08 6.93
N LYS A 49 -3.32 2.76 8.02
CA LYS A 49 -3.26 2.20 9.36
C LYS A 49 -4.19 1.01 9.52
N TYR A 50 -5.43 1.06 9.04
CA TYR A 50 -6.42 -0.02 9.27
C TYR A 50 -6.45 -1.12 8.21
N LEU A 51 -6.24 -0.78 6.95
CA LEU A 51 -6.25 -1.71 5.82
C LEU A 51 -4.84 -2.19 5.44
N GLY A 52 -3.83 -1.71 6.16
CA GLY A 52 -2.45 -2.14 6.03
C GLY A 52 -1.67 -1.53 4.86
N PHE A 53 -2.33 -0.90 3.88
CA PHE A 53 -1.65 -0.36 2.69
C PHE A 53 -2.26 0.94 2.18
N SER A 54 -1.42 1.80 1.59
CA SER A 54 -1.81 2.99 0.84
C SER A 54 -0.77 3.31 -0.23
N PHE A 55 -1.11 4.22 -1.14
CA PHE A 55 -0.14 4.81 -2.06
C PHE A 55 -0.21 6.33 -2.02
N PHE A 56 0.92 6.97 -2.30
CA PHE A 56 1.03 8.42 -2.36
C PHE A 56 1.82 8.84 -3.59
N ASN A 57 1.40 9.94 -4.18
CA ASN A 57 2.11 10.58 -5.27
C ASN A 57 3.18 11.51 -4.70
N VAL A 58 4.41 11.39 -5.18
CA VAL A 58 5.51 12.23 -4.74
C VAL A 58 5.37 13.62 -5.38
N ALA A 59 5.31 14.64 -4.53
CA ALA A 59 5.08 16.03 -4.94
C ALA A 59 6.35 16.89 -4.98
N SER A 60 7.49 16.38 -4.50
CA SER A 60 8.76 17.11 -4.47
C SER A 60 9.96 16.20 -4.70
N GLY A 61 11.10 16.77 -5.10
CA GLY A 61 12.38 16.07 -5.26
C GLY A 61 13.16 15.88 -3.95
N SER A 62 12.54 16.01 -2.78
CA SER A 62 13.19 15.92 -1.46
C SER A 62 13.79 14.55 -1.13
N MET A 63 13.38 13.51 -1.86
CA MET A 63 13.83 12.12 -1.67
C MET A 63 14.66 11.58 -2.84
N GLU A 64 15.14 12.47 -3.70
CA GLU A 64 16.09 12.12 -4.75
C GLU A 64 17.44 11.69 -4.14
N PRO A 65 18.19 10.79 -4.80
CA PRO A 65 17.94 10.25 -6.15
C PRO A 65 17.00 9.03 -6.20
N TYR A 66 16.73 8.38 -5.07
CA TYR A 66 15.98 7.12 -5.06
C TYR A 66 14.51 7.30 -5.42
N ILE A 67 13.80 8.21 -4.76
CA ILE A 67 12.39 8.52 -5.07
C ILE A 67 12.38 9.84 -5.80
N LYS A 68 12.03 9.84 -7.10
CA LYS A 68 12.08 11.10 -7.85
C LYS A 68 10.77 11.87 -7.76
N GLY A 69 10.92 13.19 -7.70
CA GLY A 69 9.82 14.13 -7.76
C GLY A 69 9.22 14.24 -9.17
N PRO A 70 8.21 15.10 -9.32
CA PRO A 70 7.73 15.51 -10.64
C PRO A 70 8.87 16.24 -11.39
N PRO A 71 8.94 16.11 -12.72
CA PRO A 71 9.94 16.83 -13.50
C PRO A 71 9.75 18.35 -13.38
N MET A 72 10.87 19.08 -13.35
CA MET A 72 10.84 20.53 -13.19
C MET A 72 10.04 21.20 -14.31
N GLY A 73 9.18 22.15 -13.93
CA GLY A 73 8.37 22.95 -14.85
C GLY A 73 7.07 22.29 -15.31
N SER A 74 6.77 21.06 -14.90
CA SER A 74 5.49 20.41 -15.20
C SER A 74 4.49 20.59 -14.06
N ASN A 75 3.41 21.33 -14.31
CA ASN A 75 2.29 21.48 -13.37
C ASN A 75 1.33 20.29 -13.39
N SER A 76 1.50 19.37 -14.35
CA SER A 76 0.55 18.28 -14.63
C SER A 76 1.15 16.87 -14.44
N GLU A 77 2.47 16.76 -14.32
CA GLU A 77 3.12 15.47 -14.11
C GLU A 77 3.33 15.17 -12.63
N ILE A 78 3.21 13.89 -12.31
CA ILE A 78 3.35 13.36 -10.96
C ILE A 78 4.70 12.66 -10.87
N GLY A 79 5.39 12.78 -9.73
CA GLY A 79 6.61 12.03 -9.45
C GLY A 79 6.37 10.52 -9.31
N ASP A 80 7.30 9.82 -8.67
CA ASP A 80 7.09 8.41 -8.34
C ASP A 80 5.81 8.23 -7.48
N THR A 81 5.12 7.12 -7.67
CA THR A 81 4.05 6.65 -6.77
C THR A 81 4.68 5.71 -5.74
N VAL A 82 4.59 6.06 -4.46
CA VAL A 82 5.12 5.24 -3.37
C VAL A 82 4.04 4.36 -2.77
N PHE A 83 4.35 3.09 -2.57
CA PHE A 83 3.51 2.14 -1.86
C PHE A 83 3.95 2.04 -0.42
N VAL A 84 3.00 2.18 0.48
CA VAL A 84 3.24 2.34 1.90
C VAL A 84 2.44 1.30 2.65
N ARG A 85 3.10 0.59 3.56
CA ARG A 85 2.47 -0.28 4.54
C ARG A 85 2.16 0.51 5.80
N GLY A 86 0.95 0.38 6.34
CA GLY A 86 0.60 0.91 7.65
C GLY A 86 1.55 0.43 8.74
N VAL A 87 1.95 1.34 9.62
CA VAL A 87 2.81 1.03 10.77
C VAL A 87 1.94 1.09 12.03
N TRP A 88 1.80 -0.06 12.69
CA TRP A 88 1.03 -0.20 13.91
C TRP A 88 1.87 0.07 15.16
N ASP A 89 3.15 -0.30 15.11
CA ASP A 89 4.12 -0.07 16.17
C ASP A 89 5.36 0.60 15.57
N CYS A 90 5.50 1.90 15.83
CA CYS A 90 6.62 2.70 15.34
C CYS A 90 7.95 2.36 16.02
N LYS A 91 7.95 1.62 17.14
CA LYS A 91 9.18 1.20 17.83
C LYS A 91 10.05 0.27 16.97
N ASN A 92 9.43 -0.46 16.05
CA ASN A 92 10.12 -1.41 15.17
C ASN A 92 10.68 -0.75 13.89
N LEU A 93 10.50 0.56 13.72
CA LEU A 93 11.07 1.28 12.59
C LEU A 93 12.59 1.43 12.76
N LYS A 94 13.31 1.13 11.68
CA LYS A 94 14.76 1.16 11.65
C LYS A 94 15.25 2.54 11.22
N ALA A 95 15.92 3.23 12.13
CA ALA A 95 16.64 4.45 11.80
C ALA A 95 17.86 4.16 10.91
N PHE A 96 18.40 5.22 10.31
CA PHE A 96 19.56 5.14 9.45
C PHE A 96 20.77 4.50 10.16
N LYS A 97 21.45 3.54 9.49
CA LYS A 97 22.43 2.60 10.08
C LYS A 97 23.69 3.20 10.72
N ASN A 98 23.96 4.49 10.52
CA ASN A 98 25.07 5.15 11.18
C ASN A 98 24.60 5.73 12.52
N ASN A 99 24.59 4.87 13.55
CA ASN A 99 24.18 5.06 14.97
C ASN A 99 24.63 6.35 15.72
N ALA A 100 25.08 7.40 15.02
CA ALA A 100 25.49 8.70 15.56
C ALA A 100 24.43 9.81 15.38
N CYS A 101 23.29 9.54 14.74
CA CYS A 101 22.23 10.55 14.65
C CYS A 101 21.49 10.67 15.98
N GLY A 102 21.84 11.69 16.76
CA GLY A 102 21.00 12.16 17.86
C GLY A 102 19.68 12.75 17.37
N LYS A 103 18.87 13.29 18.28
CA LYS A 103 17.56 13.90 17.98
C LYS A 103 17.66 15.00 16.92
N GLU A 104 18.75 15.76 16.91
CA GLU A 104 18.95 16.87 15.97
C GLU A 104 20.42 16.91 15.51
N PRO A 105 20.77 16.08 14.51
CA PRO A 105 22.13 16.06 14.01
C PRO A 105 22.45 17.39 13.31
N ALA A 106 23.64 17.93 13.58
CA ALA A 106 24.11 19.18 12.98
C ALA A 106 24.36 19.07 11.47
N GLN A 107 24.55 17.85 10.97
CA GLN A 107 24.85 17.55 9.57
C GLN A 107 24.03 16.34 9.10
N LYS A 108 23.82 16.28 7.79
CA LYS A 108 23.07 15.19 7.17
C LYS A 108 23.80 13.86 7.35
N PRO A 109 23.11 12.79 7.80
CA PRO A 109 23.76 11.51 8.10
C PRO A 109 24.08 10.64 6.88
N PHE A 110 23.71 11.08 5.68
CA PHE A 110 23.94 10.35 4.43
C PHE A 110 24.47 11.30 3.36
N ASN A 111 25.42 10.79 2.56
CA ASN A 111 25.94 11.46 1.38
C ASN A 111 25.02 11.16 0.18
N ASN A 112 24.55 12.20 -0.51
CA ASN A 112 23.60 12.07 -1.61
C ASN A 112 24.25 12.28 -2.98
N ASP A 113 25.59 12.32 -3.06
CA ASP A 113 26.27 12.39 -4.35
C ASP A 113 25.92 11.13 -5.16
N PRO A 114 25.17 11.26 -6.28
CA PRO A 114 24.76 10.13 -7.09
C PRO A 114 25.93 9.43 -7.78
N LYS A 115 27.15 10.00 -7.74
CA LYS A 115 28.40 9.38 -8.20
C LYS A 115 29.14 8.65 -7.08
N ASN A 116 28.72 8.82 -5.83
CA ASN A 116 29.33 8.13 -4.71
C ASN A 116 28.70 6.74 -4.55
N THR A 117 29.53 5.71 -4.47
CA THR A 117 29.12 4.29 -4.40
C THR A 117 28.46 3.90 -3.06
N GLU A 118 28.25 4.86 -2.16
CA GLU A 118 27.80 4.64 -0.79
C GLU A 118 26.29 4.90 -0.57
N TYR A 119 25.56 5.47 -1.55
CA TYR A 119 24.11 5.64 -1.40
C TYR A 119 23.39 4.29 -1.47
N ASN A 120 22.88 3.82 -0.33
CA ASN A 120 22.05 2.63 -0.26
C ASN A 120 20.64 2.97 0.25
N PRO A 121 19.59 2.80 -0.58
CA PRO A 121 18.23 3.13 -0.18
C PRO A 121 17.71 2.27 0.99
N ASN A 122 18.39 1.17 1.32
CA ASN A 122 18.05 0.25 2.40
C ASN A 122 18.68 0.61 3.76
N ASP A 123 19.46 1.70 3.85
CA ASP A 123 20.19 2.03 5.07
C ASP A 123 19.34 2.63 6.18
N GLY A 124 18.03 2.81 5.97
CA GLY A 124 17.07 3.21 6.98
C GLY A 124 15.66 3.15 6.40
N ASP A 125 14.66 3.10 7.27
CA ASP A 125 13.27 3.07 6.84
C ASP A 125 12.86 4.44 6.26
N ILE A 126 12.23 4.44 5.09
CA ILE A 126 11.55 5.62 4.57
C ILE A 126 10.12 5.60 5.08
N VAL A 127 9.72 6.67 5.77
CA VAL A 127 8.43 6.79 6.43
C VAL A 127 7.60 7.89 5.79
N VAL A 128 6.29 7.67 5.81
CA VAL A 128 5.29 8.63 5.38
C VAL A 128 4.55 9.12 6.62
N PHE A 129 4.44 10.43 6.78
CA PHE A 129 3.86 11.04 7.96
C PHE A 129 3.12 12.35 7.62
N LYS A 130 2.24 12.77 8.53
CA LYS A 130 1.56 14.06 8.46
C LYS A 130 2.45 15.16 9.01
N SER A 131 2.54 16.28 8.27
CA SER A 131 3.23 17.50 8.71
C SER A 131 2.68 17.98 10.06
N THR A 132 3.59 18.41 10.92
CA THR A 132 3.26 18.97 12.24
C THR A 132 2.88 20.45 12.13
N THR A 133 3.33 21.15 11.09
CA THR A 133 3.08 22.59 10.88
C THR A 133 1.99 22.90 9.87
N LYS A 134 1.77 22.04 8.87
CA LYS A 134 0.81 22.25 7.78
C LYS A 134 -0.27 21.18 7.79
N LYS A 135 -1.52 21.60 7.94
CA LYS A 135 -2.68 20.72 7.90
C LYS A 135 -2.76 19.99 6.54
N ASP A 136 -3.10 18.71 6.59
CA ASP A 136 -3.33 17.83 5.43
C ASP A 136 -2.13 17.61 4.50
N LYS A 137 -0.92 18.07 4.88
CA LYS A 137 0.31 17.83 4.13
C LYS A 137 0.94 16.49 4.54
N ILE A 138 1.13 15.62 3.55
CA ILE A 138 1.86 14.35 3.69
C ILE A 138 3.31 14.54 3.28
N ILE A 139 4.23 14.02 4.08
CA ILE A 139 5.68 14.10 3.88
C ILE A 139 6.25 12.68 3.86
N ILE A 140 7.21 12.43 2.97
CA ILE A 140 7.88 11.14 2.79
C ILE A 140 9.37 11.40 3.01
N HIS A 141 9.94 10.97 4.13
CA HIS A 141 11.37 11.16 4.41
C HIS A 141 12.03 9.93 5.05
N ARG A 142 13.36 9.90 5.04
CA ARG A 142 14.12 8.83 5.69
C ARG A 142 14.16 9.03 7.19
N LEU A 143 13.94 7.94 7.94
CA LEU A 143 14.04 7.92 9.39
C LEU A 143 15.52 7.99 9.82
N ILE A 144 15.88 9.04 10.55
CA ILE A 144 17.23 9.25 11.05
C ILE A 144 17.36 8.92 12.54
N TYR A 145 16.29 9.07 13.32
CA TYR A 145 16.28 8.74 14.75
C TYR A 145 14.87 8.38 15.22
N ASN A 146 14.78 7.37 16.08
CA ASN A 146 13.53 6.87 16.65
C ASN A 146 13.54 7.03 18.18
N ASP A 147 12.87 8.07 18.69
CA ASP A 147 12.76 8.34 20.12
C ASP A 147 11.60 7.53 20.72
N THR A 148 11.91 6.30 21.12
CA THR A 148 10.90 5.38 21.68
C THR A 148 10.38 5.82 23.06
N GLU A 149 11.15 6.63 23.80
CA GLU A 149 10.77 7.17 25.10
C GLU A 149 9.71 8.26 24.94
N ASN A 150 9.96 9.23 24.06
CA ASN A 150 9.05 10.36 23.81
C ASN A 150 8.00 10.07 22.73
N LYS A 151 8.00 8.85 22.16
CA LYS A 151 7.10 8.39 21.10
C LYS A 151 7.08 9.33 19.89
N CYS A 152 8.27 9.72 19.44
CA CYS A 152 8.42 10.56 18.26
C CYS A 152 9.56 10.10 17.34
N LEU A 153 9.50 10.51 16.08
CA LEU A 153 10.49 10.24 15.05
C LEU A 153 11.16 11.53 14.62
N TYR A 154 12.39 11.39 14.12
CA TYR A 154 13.09 12.45 13.41
C TYR A 154 13.47 11.92 12.06
N THR A 155 13.18 12.71 11.03
CA THR A 155 13.39 12.33 9.63
C THR A 155 14.27 13.35 8.93
N TRP A 156 14.74 13.04 7.73
CA TRP A 156 15.42 13.98 6.85
C TRP A 156 15.19 13.54 5.40
N GLY A 157 14.86 14.48 4.50
CA GLY A 157 14.79 14.21 3.06
C GLY A 157 16.17 13.90 2.45
N ASP A 158 16.27 12.84 1.64
CA ASP A 158 17.51 12.42 0.98
C ASP A 158 18.12 13.50 0.06
N ASN A 159 17.38 14.52 -0.36
CA ASN A 159 17.88 15.63 -1.18
C ASN A 159 17.81 17.00 -0.48
N ASN A 160 17.41 17.05 0.80
CA ASN A 160 17.37 18.31 1.54
C ASN A 160 18.75 18.64 2.13
N ASP A 161 19.20 19.89 2.00
CA ASP A 161 20.49 20.36 2.54
C ASP A 161 20.48 20.52 4.07
N HIS A 162 19.31 20.84 4.63
CA HIS A 162 19.10 21.06 6.06
C HIS A 162 17.82 20.37 6.51
N GLN A 163 17.77 20.00 7.80
CA GLN A 163 16.58 19.40 8.40
C GLN A 163 15.50 20.47 8.61
N LEU A 164 14.31 20.24 8.06
CA LEU A 164 13.18 21.16 8.19
C LEU A 164 12.46 21.00 9.53
N SER A 165 11.70 22.01 9.95
CA SER A 165 10.90 21.96 11.19
C SER A 165 9.88 20.83 11.20
N ASP A 166 9.26 20.56 10.06
CA ASP A 166 8.32 19.44 9.86
C ASP A 166 8.97 18.06 10.03
N GLU A 167 10.30 17.98 9.97
CA GLU A 167 11.04 16.72 9.99
C GLU A 167 11.49 16.32 11.40
N LYS A 168 11.30 17.22 12.37
CA LYS A 168 11.69 17.06 13.77
C LYS A 168 10.50 16.67 14.64
N LYS A 169 10.75 15.81 15.64
CA LYS A 169 9.80 15.46 16.71
C LYS A 169 8.41 15.08 16.18
N ILE A 170 8.36 14.23 15.17
CA ILE A 170 7.14 13.74 14.53
C ILE A 170 6.46 12.74 15.48
N PRO A 171 5.27 13.03 16.03
CA PRO A 171 4.59 12.10 16.93
C PRO A 171 4.26 10.78 16.22
N TYR A 172 4.34 9.65 16.93
CA TYR A 172 3.98 8.33 16.37
C TYR A 172 2.59 8.28 15.75
N GLU A 173 1.64 9.05 16.28
CA GLU A 173 0.28 9.18 15.76
C GLU A 173 0.19 9.87 14.39
N ASN A 174 1.19 10.67 14.04
CA ASN A 174 1.28 11.32 12.72
C ASN A 174 1.93 10.41 11.68
N VAL A 175 2.50 9.27 12.08
CA VAL A 175 3.10 8.30 11.16
C VAL A 175 1.97 7.55 10.45
N VAL A 176 2.00 7.66 9.13
CA VAL A 176 1.01 7.06 8.24
C VAL A 176 1.45 5.65 7.84
N GLY A 177 2.74 5.48 7.53
CA GLY A 177 3.29 4.16 7.28
C GLY A 177 4.74 4.17 6.80
N LYS A 178 5.20 3.00 6.35
CA LYS A 178 6.56 2.73 5.87
C LYS A 178 6.54 2.39 4.39
N LEU A 179 7.49 2.93 3.64
CA LEU A 179 7.69 2.61 2.23
C LEU A 179 7.97 1.10 2.05
N MET A 180 7.28 0.48 1.10
CA MET A 180 7.55 -0.88 0.65
C MET A 180 8.28 -0.89 -0.69
N PHE A 181 7.73 -0.19 -1.68
CA PHE A 181 8.29 -0.05 -3.02
C PHE A 181 7.77 1.23 -3.66
N LYS A 182 8.39 1.63 -4.76
CA LYS A 182 7.95 2.75 -5.59
C LYS A 182 7.70 2.26 -7.00
N ASP A 183 6.72 2.86 -7.65
CA ASP A 183 6.43 2.64 -9.06
C ASP A 183 6.39 3.98 -9.77
N ARG A 184 6.89 4.01 -11.00
CA ARG A 184 6.92 5.20 -11.84
C ARG A 184 5.94 5.12 -13.01
N TYR A 185 5.66 3.91 -13.48
CA TYR A 185 5.07 3.74 -14.81
C TYR A 185 3.75 2.98 -14.76
N PHE A 186 3.66 1.92 -13.95
CA PHE A 186 2.53 1.00 -13.99
C PHE A 186 1.24 1.64 -13.45
N ILE A 187 1.29 2.23 -12.25
CA ILE A 187 0.14 2.81 -11.56
C ILE A 187 -0.35 4.08 -12.24
N PRO A 188 0.51 5.04 -12.66
CA PRO A 188 0.04 6.17 -13.44
C PRO A 188 -0.66 5.74 -14.73
N THR A 189 -0.17 4.69 -15.39
CA THR A 189 -0.81 4.15 -16.61
C THR A 189 -2.18 3.54 -16.31
N ILE A 190 -2.29 2.75 -15.23
CA ILE A 190 -3.58 2.20 -14.78
C ILE A 190 -4.54 3.32 -14.38
N ASN A 191 -4.09 4.35 -13.67
CA ASN A 191 -4.94 5.45 -13.26
C ASN A 191 -5.48 6.23 -14.46
N LYS A 192 -4.63 6.52 -15.46
CA LYS A 192 -5.08 7.11 -16.74
C LYS A 192 -6.11 6.24 -17.43
N LEU A 193 -5.92 4.91 -17.40
CA LEU A 193 -6.86 3.96 -17.96
C LEU A 193 -8.19 3.95 -17.18
N ILE A 194 -8.14 3.97 -15.85
CA ILE A 194 -9.33 4.05 -14.98
C ILE A 194 -10.06 5.37 -15.20
N GLU A 195 -9.36 6.50 -15.26
CA GLU A 195 -9.95 7.82 -15.52
C GLU A 195 -10.62 7.84 -16.90
N TYR A 196 -9.96 7.28 -17.91
CA TYR A 196 -10.52 7.11 -19.25
C TYR A 196 -11.82 6.28 -19.25
N PHE A 197 -11.88 5.20 -18.46
CA PHE A 197 -13.08 4.36 -18.36
C PHE A 197 -14.15 4.93 -17.41
N GLY A 198 -13.75 5.58 -16.32
CA GLY A 198 -14.62 6.13 -15.29
C GLY A 198 -15.42 7.34 -15.76
N ASN A 199 -14.85 8.13 -16.68
CA ASN A 199 -15.56 9.24 -17.33
C ASN A 199 -16.59 8.78 -18.37
N LYS A 200 -16.73 7.45 -18.58
CA LYS A 200 -17.70 6.87 -19.52
C LYS A 200 -18.73 6.02 -18.75
N PRO A 201 -19.94 6.55 -18.48
CA PRO A 201 -20.94 5.88 -17.64
C PRO A 201 -21.36 4.50 -18.16
N LEU A 202 -21.16 4.23 -19.45
CA LEU A 202 -21.47 2.96 -20.10
C LEU A 202 -20.73 1.76 -19.48
N TYR A 203 -19.49 1.93 -18.99
CA TYR A 203 -18.73 0.82 -18.40
C TYR A 203 -19.19 0.45 -16.99
N ALA A 204 -19.67 1.43 -16.20
CA ALA A 204 -20.30 1.15 -14.92
C ALA A 204 -21.59 0.33 -15.11
N VAL A 205 -22.37 0.64 -16.15
CA VAL A 205 -23.55 -0.14 -16.54
C VAL A 205 -23.15 -1.57 -16.93
N PHE A 206 -22.10 -1.76 -17.74
CA PHE A 206 -21.61 -3.11 -18.07
C PHE A 206 -21.09 -3.88 -16.86
N ALA A 207 -20.43 -3.23 -15.90
CA ALA A 207 -19.98 -3.88 -14.67
C ALA A 207 -21.17 -4.34 -13.80
N ILE A 208 -22.22 -3.53 -13.69
CA ILE A 208 -23.46 -3.91 -12.97
C ILE A 208 -24.14 -5.08 -13.68
N ILE A 209 -24.27 -5.02 -15.02
CA ILE A 209 -24.82 -6.13 -15.81
C ILE A 209 -24.01 -7.40 -15.60
N TYR A 210 -22.69 -7.31 -15.62
CA TYR A 210 -21.80 -8.44 -15.35
C TYR A 210 -22.03 -9.05 -13.96
N LEU A 211 -22.16 -8.22 -12.91
CA LEU A 211 -22.46 -8.68 -11.55
C LEU A 211 -23.83 -9.37 -11.47
N ILE A 212 -24.85 -8.83 -12.14
CA ILE A 212 -26.19 -9.45 -12.22
C ILE A 212 -26.10 -10.81 -12.92
N VAL A 213 -25.41 -10.89 -14.06
CA VAL A 213 -25.20 -12.14 -14.80
C VAL A 213 -24.47 -13.17 -13.94
N MET A 214 -23.41 -12.75 -13.23
CA MET A 214 -22.69 -13.63 -12.30
C MET A 214 -23.60 -14.14 -11.18
N PHE A 215 -24.42 -13.27 -10.58
CA PHE A 215 -25.36 -13.66 -9.54
C PHE A 215 -26.40 -14.68 -10.04
N VAL A 216 -26.94 -14.47 -11.25
CA VAL A 216 -27.87 -15.41 -11.89
C VAL A 216 -27.21 -16.75 -12.17
N LEU A 217 -25.99 -16.75 -12.72
CA LEU A 217 -25.24 -17.98 -12.99
C LEU A 217 -24.96 -18.77 -11.71
N LEU A 218 -24.61 -18.09 -10.61
CA LEU A 218 -24.46 -18.72 -9.30
C LEU A 218 -25.78 -19.37 -8.82
N GLY A 219 -26.92 -18.69 -9.03
CA GLY A 219 -28.25 -19.24 -8.74
C GLY A 219 -28.59 -20.50 -9.53
N ILE A 220 -28.28 -20.51 -10.84
CA ILE A 220 -28.48 -21.68 -11.72
C ILE A 220 -27.58 -22.84 -11.28
N ILE A 221 -26.30 -22.57 -11.01
CA ILE A 221 -25.35 -23.58 -10.52
C ILE A 221 -25.85 -24.19 -9.20
N LYS A 222 -26.35 -23.36 -8.28
CA LYS A 222 -26.93 -23.82 -7.00
C LYS A 222 -28.15 -24.71 -7.21
N LYS A 223 -29.08 -24.32 -8.09
CA LYS A 223 -30.29 -25.10 -8.39
C LYS A 223 -29.96 -26.48 -8.98
N ASN A 224 -29.08 -26.52 -9.97
CA ASN A 224 -28.66 -27.77 -10.62
C ASN A 224 -27.89 -28.68 -9.65
N TRP A 225 -27.23 -28.11 -8.65
CA TRP A 225 -26.58 -28.87 -7.59
C TRP A 225 -27.58 -29.61 -6.71
N ASN A 226 -28.64 -28.95 -6.26
CA ASN A 226 -29.67 -29.58 -5.41
C ASN A 226 -30.39 -30.74 -6.11
N GLN A 227 -30.59 -30.64 -7.43
CA GLN A 227 -31.22 -31.70 -8.24
C GLN A 227 -30.31 -32.90 -8.51
N ALA A 228 -28.99 -32.75 -8.34
CA ALA A 228 -28.03 -33.85 -8.53
C ALA A 228 -27.77 -34.66 -7.25
N ASP A 229 -28.34 -34.21 -6.12
CA ASP A 229 -28.24 -34.87 -4.81
C ASP A 229 -29.56 -35.56 -4.40
N GLU A 230 -30.65 -35.38 -5.18
CA GLU A 230 -31.88 -36.21 -5.17
C GLU A 230 -31.74 -37.43 -6.10
#